data_AF-A0XYY4-F1
#
_entry.id   AF-A0XYY4-F1
#
_cell.length_a   1.000
_cell.length_b   1.000
_cell.length_c   1.000
_cell.angle_alpha   90.00
_cell.angle_beta   90.00
_cell.angle_gamma   90.00
#
_symmetry.space_group_name_H-M   'P 1'
#
loop_
_entity.id
_entity.type
_entity.pdbx_description
1 polymer ?
#
loop_
_entity_poly.entity_id
_entity_poly.type
_entity_poly.pdbx_seq_one_letter_code
_entity_poly.pdbx_strand_id
1 'polypeptide(L)'
;MNYISLDDYRKAWVFRHKDIPVSSDDAAKIKPMSDERAAVLWSTMVSREFDHPDFFDDSMWCGQDKSFSDEVNWEAAWENGDALPPQEILEFLGWEANTTVYFCMARDNVIETTFDVFKRNWQNFMFLADGSLLVGKKRNSVVQFLESGKAKLGEKPSA
;
A
#
# COMPACT_ATOMS: atom_id res chain seq x y z
N MET A 1 21.21 -3.08 6.05
CA MET A 1 20.23 -4.18 5.99
C MET A 1 19.00 -3.62 5.27
N ASN A 2 18.34 -4.36 4.36
CA ASN A 2 17.24 -3.78 3.56
C ASN A 2 15.87 -3.82 4.26
N TYR A 3 15.73 -4.69 5.26
CA TYR A 3 14.49 -4.95 5.96
C TYR A 3 14.77 -5.03 7.46
N ILE A 4 13.77 -4.66 8.25
CA ILE A 4 13.76 -4.89 9.70
C ILE A 4 12.84 -6.07 10.02
N SER A 5 12.96 -6.65 11.21
CA SER A 5 12.01 -7.66 11.66
C SER A 5 10.61 -7.05 11.73
N LEU A 6 9.57 -7.86 11.43
CA LEU A 6 8.20 -7.44 11.70
C LEU A 6 8.00 -7.13 13.19
N ASP A 7 8.78 -7.75 14.07
CA ASP A 7 8.70 -7.48 15.51
C ASP A 7 9.27 -6.12 15.93
N ASP A 8 10.25 -5.61 15.17
CA ASP A 8 10.88 -4.32 15.40
C ASP A 8 10.11 -3.18 14.71
N TYR A 9 9.13 -3.51 13.87
CA TYR A 9 8.32 -2.53 13.17
C TYR A 9 7.37 -1.82 14.13
N ARG A 10 7.44 -0.48 14.19
CA ARG A 10 6.66 0.34 15.13
C ARG A 10 5.15 0.09 15.07
N LYS A 11 4.63 -0.25 13.88
CA LYS A 11 3.20 -0.53 13.67
C LYS A 11 2.89 -2.03 13.57
N ALA A 12 3.76 -2.90 14.08
CA ALA A 12 3.58 -4.37 14.05
C ALA A 12 2.29 -4.87 14.71
N TRP A 13 1.72 -4.07 15.62
CA TRP A 13 0.48 -4.40 16.31
C TRP A 13 -0.69 -4.69 15.35
N VAL A 14 -0.72 -4.06 14.17
CA VAL A 14 -1.79 -4.30 13.18
C VAL A 14 -1.79 -5.75 12.72
N PHE A 15 -0.62 -6.36 12.53
CA PHE A 15 -0.47 -7.75 12.08
C PHE A 15 -0.56 -8.77 13.22
N ARG A 16 -0.79 -8.30 14.45
CA ARG A 16 -0.97 -9.13 15.65
C ARG A 16 -2.38 -9.00 16.22
N HIS A 17 -3.29 -8.36 15.47
CA HIS A 17 -4.67 -8.15 15.90
C HIS A 17 -5.38 -9.50 16.00
N LYS A 18 -5.98 -9.79 17.17
CA LYS A 18 -6.53 -11.12 17.49
C LYS A 18 -7.72 -11.50 16.60
N ASP A 19 -8.52 -10.50 16.23
CA ASP A 19 -9.74 -10.73 15.45
C ASP A 19 -9.47 -10.91 13.95
N ILE A 20 -8.27 -10.52 13.46
CA ILE A 20 -7.85 -10.65 12.04
C ILE A 20 -6.45 -11.28 11.94
N PRO A 21 -6.28 -12.52 12.43
CA PRO A 21 -4.96 -13.11 12.60
C PRO A 21 -4.23 -13.29 11.27
N VAL A 22 -2.95 -12.88 11.26
CA VAL A 22 -2.03 -13.15 10.15
C VAL A 22 -1.33 -14.48 10.39
N SER A 23 -1.33 -15.37 9.39
CA SER A 23 -0.60 -16.64 9.48
C SER A 23 0.91 -16.42 9.61
N SER A 24 1.64 -17.36 10.23
CA SER A 24 3.10 -17.28 10.33
C SER A 24 3.79 -17.16 8.97
N ASP A 25 3.25 -17.84 7.96
CA ASP A 25 3.80 -17.87 6.61
C ASP A 25 3.61 -16.55 5.87
N ASP A 26 2.48 -15.88 6.08
CA ASP A 26 2.22 -14.55 5.53
C ASP A 26 3.01 -13.49 6.31
N ALA A 27 3.07 -13.58 7.64
CA ALA A 27 3.85 -12.67 8.48
C ALA A 27 5.33 -12.64 8.06
N ALA A 28 5.93 -13.79 7.75
CA ALA A 28 7.31 -13.88 7.24
C ALA A 28 7.51 -13.21 5.85
N LYS A 29 6.43 -12.99 5.10
CA LYS A 29 6.45 -12.33 3.79
C LYS A 29 6.10 -10.84 3.85
N ILE A 30 5.55 -10.37 4.97
CA ILE A 30 5.34 -8.95 5.26
C ILE A 30 6.66 -8.39 5.77
N LYS A 31 7.36 -7.65 4.91
CA LYS A 31 8.74 -7.20 5.15
C LYS A 31 8.80 -5.68 5.23
N PRO A 32 8.70 -5.09 6.43
CA PRO A 32 8.99 -3.68 6.62
C PRO A 32 10.44 -3.37 6.20
N MET A 33 10.62 -2.34 5.37
CA MET A 33 11.94 -1.91 4.92
C MET A 33 12.67 -1.16 6.03
N SER A 34 14.01 -1.12 5.98
CA SER A 34 14.74 -0.10 6.74
C SER A 34 14.49 1.29 6.16
N ASP A 35 14.65 2.33 6.96
CA ASP A 35 14.44 3.72 6.56
C ASP A 35 15.23 4.08 5.28
N GLU A 36 16.49 3.63 5.16
CA GLU A 36 17.30 3.92 3.97
C GLU A 36 16.76 3.23 2.73
N ARG A 37 16.29 1.98 2.87
CA ARG A 37 15.74 1.21 1.75
C ARG A 37 14.38 1.76 1.32
N ALA A 38 13.53 2.12 2.29
CA ALA A 38 12.25 2.79 2.05
C ALA A 38 12.47 4.10 1.31
N ALA A 39 13.44 4.92 1.72
CA ALA A 39 13.70 6.22 1.11
C ALA A 39 14.10 6.12 -0.36
N VAL A 40 14.94 5.14 -0.70
CA VAL A 40 15.31 4.85 -2.09
C VAL A 40 14.10 4.40 -2.92
N LEU A 41 13.25 3.53 -2.36
CA LEU A 41 12.06 3.05 -3.06
C LEU A 41 11.05 4.17 -3.30
N TRP A 42 10.75 4.94 -2.25
CA TRP A 42 9.85 6.10 -2.30
C TRP A 42 10.31 7.11 -3.35
N SER A 43 11.58 7.49 -3.34
CA SER A 43 12.17 8.42 -4.31
C SER A 43 12.13 7.92 -5.76
N THR A 44 12.03 6.60 -5.95
CA THR A 44 11.98 5.97 -7.28
C THR A 44 10.55 5.78 -7.77
N MET A 45 9.63 5.42 -6.88
CA MET A 45 8.29 4.95 -7.24
C MET A 45 7.18 5.96 -6.94
N VAL A 46 7.41 6.90 -6.03
CA VAL A 46 6.41 7.81 -5.49
C VAL A 46 6.84 9.25 -5.73
N SER A 47 7.81 9.75 -4.95
CA SER A 47 8.20 11.16 -4.98
C SER A 47 9.63 11.39 -4.47
N ARG A 48 10.38 12.26 -5.16
CA ARG A 48 11.70 12.74 -4.69
C ARG A 48 11.58 13.97 -3.79
N GLU A 49 10.49 14.71 -3.91
CA GLU A 49 10.34 16.02 -3.28
C GLU A 49 9.68 15.89 -1.92
N PHE A 50 8.50 15.25 -1.87
CA PHE A 50 7.77 15.03 -0.62
C PHE A 50 8.14 13.71 0.04
N ASP A 51 7.97 13.64 1.35
CA ASP A 51 8.24 12.47 2.18
C ASP A 51 6.98 11.82 2.77
N HIS A 52 5.83 12.48 2.65
CA HIS A 52 4.53 11.99 3.13
C HIS A 52 3.43 12.30 2.10
N PRO A 53 2.40 11.44 1.95
CA PRO A 53 1.28 11.69 1.04
C PRO A 53 0.53 13.02 1.30
N ASP A 54 0.44 13.45 2.56
CA ASP A 54 -0.22 14.71 2.97
C ASP A 54 0.34 15.96 2.29
N PHE A 55 1.57 15.90 1.79
CA PHE A 55 2.23 17.01 1.12
C PHE A 55 2.15 16.96 -0.40
N PHE A 56 1.51 15.93 -0.97
CA PHE A 56 1.37 15.83 -2.42
C PHE A 56 0.57 17.01 -2.98
N ASP A 57 1.09 17.57 -4.07
CA ASP A 57 0.47 18.65 -4.80
C ASP A 57 0.48 18.37 -6.31
N ASP A 58 -0.09 19.29 -7.09
CA ASP A 58 -0.20 19.17 -8.53
C ASP A 58 1.15 19.15 -9.28
N SER A 59 2.28 19.39 -8.61
CA SER A 59 3.61 19.27 -9.23
C SER A 59 3.96 17.82 -9.56
N MET A 60 3.28 16.85 -8.94
CA MET A 60 3.55 15.43 -9.13
C MET A 60 2.32 14.60 -9.44
N TRP A 61 2.55 13.48 -10.11
CA TRP A 61 1.49 12.61 -10.60
C TRP A 61 0.53 12.17 -9.49
N CYS A 62 1.03 11.87 -8.28
CA CYS A 62 0.21 11.41 -7.16
C CYS A 62 -0.63 12.51 -6.50
N GLY A 63 -0.35 13.79 -6.76
CA GLY A 63 -1.22 14.90 -6.36
C GLY A 63 -2.16 15.37 -7.48
N GLN A 64 -1.91 14.97 -8.73
CA GLN A 64 -2.71 15.38 -9.88
C GLN A 64 -3.96 14.52 -10.03
N ASP A 65 -5.15 15.14 -9.98
CA ASP A 65 -6.43 14.43 -10.17
C ASP A 65 -6.50 13.66 -11.50
N LYS A 66 -5.89 14.19 -12.58
CA LYS A 66 -5.85 13.52 -13.90
C LYS A 66 -5.10 12.18 -13.91
N SER A 67 -4.30 11.89 -12.89
CA SER A 67 -3.60 10.61 -12.76
C SER A 67 -4.51 9.51 -12.20
N PHE A 68 -5.70 9.89 -11.72
CA PHE A 68 -6.68 8.98 -11.12
C PHE A 68 -7.94 8.96 -11.97
N SER A 69 -8.46 7.77 -12.26
CA SER A 69 -9.64 7.59 -13.12
C SER A 69 -10.93 7.46 -12.33
N ASP A 70 -10.87 6.84 -11.14
CA ASP A 70 -12.03 6.44 -10.37
C ASP A 70 -11.76 6.42 -8.86
N GLU A 71 -12.84 6.41 -8.07
CA GLU A 71 -12.80 6.22 -6.62
C GLU A 71 -13.66 5.04 -6.17
N VAL A 72 -13.12 4.25 -5.25
CA VAL A 72 -13.79 3.07 -4.67
C VAL A 72 -13.94 3.24 -3.16
N ASN A 73 -15.09 2.86 -2.60
CA ASN A 73 -15.28 2.84 -1.14
C ASN A 73 -14.67 1.58 -0.54
N TRP A 74 -13.45 1.66 -0.03
CA TRP A 74 -12.79 0.50 0.60
C TRP A 74 -13.24 0.32 2.06
N GLU A 75 -13.63 1.39 2.74
CA GLU A 75 -14.03 1.35 4.15
C GLU A 75 -15.29 0.50 4.34
N ALA A 76 -16.27 0.62 3.44
CA ALA A 76 -17.48 -0.21 3.52
C ALA A 76 -17.17 -1.72 3.50
N ALA A 77 -16.26 -2.17 2.62
CA ALA A 77 -15.84 -3.57 2.57
C ALA A 77 -15.06 -3.97 3.83
N TRP A 78 -14.29 -3.03 4.39
CA TRP A 78 -13.49 -3.25 5.60
C TRP A 78 -14.38 -3.40 6.83
N GLU A 79 -15.38 -2.53 7.00
CA GLU A 79 -16.38 -2.58 8.07
C GLU A 79 -17.24 -3.85 8.01
N ASN A 80 -17.56 -4.32 6.79
CA ASN A 80 -18.28 -5.58 6.59
C ASN A 80 -17.45 -6.83 6.92
N GLY A 81 -16.14 -6.67 7.13
CA GLY A 81 -15.25 -7.80 7.38
C GLY A 81 -14.99 -8.62 6.11
N ASP A 82 -15.05 -8.02 4.92
CA ASP A 82 -14.87 -8.74 3.66
C ASP A 82 -13.47 -9.37 3.57
N ALA A 83 -13.41 -10.61 3.11
CA ALA A 83 -12.16 -11.38 3.06
C ALA A 83 -11.13 -10.83 2.06
N LEU A 84 -11.56 -10.00 1.11
CA LEU A 84 -10.73 -9.42 0.06
C LEU A 84 -11.04 -7.92 -0.09
N PRO A 85 -10.10 -7.13 -0.64
CA PRO A 85 -10.38 -5.76 -1.04
C PRO A 85 -11.56 -5.69 -2.03
N PRO A 86 -12.22 -4.52 -2.16
CA PRO A 86 -13.24 -4.30 -3.18
C PRO A 86 -12.81 -4.82 -4.57
N GLN A 87 -13.73 -5.50 -5.24
CA GLN A 87 -13.47 -6.16 -6.51
C GLN A 87 -12.99 -5.18 -7.58
N GLU A 88 -13.51 -3.95 -7.56
CA GLU A 88 -13.13 -2.85 -8.46
C GLU A 88 -11.63 -2.54 -8.36
N ILE A 89 -11.07 -2.55 -7.15
CA ILE A 89 -9.63 -2.37 -6.91
C ILE A 89 -8.86 -3.55 -7.52
N LEU A 90 -9.32 -4.78 -7.31
CA LEU A 90 -8.64 -5.98 -7.78
C LEU A 90 -8.63 -6.08 -9.31
N GLU A 91 -9.76 -5.74 -9.95
CA GLU A 91 -9.92 -5.72 -11.40
C GLU A 91 -9.07 -4.64 -12.05
N PHE A 92 -9.09 -3.42 -11.48
CA PHE A 92 -8.26 -2.31 -11.97
C PHE A 92 -6.77 -2.63 -11.91
N LEU A 93 -6.31 -3.22 -10.79
CA LEU A 93 -4.91 -3.59 -10.65
C LEU A 93 -4.54 -4.71 -11.64
N GLY A 94 -5.37 -5.74 -11.75
CA GLY A 94 -5.14 -6.86 -12.66
C GLY A 94 -3.82 -7.60 -12.43
N TRP A 95 -3.25 -7.52 -11.22
CA TRP A 95 -1.92 -8.08 -10.93
C TRP A 95 -1.98 -9.57 -10.61
N GLU A 96 -0.92 -10.27 -11.04
CA GLU A 96 -0.70 -11.68 -10.68
C GLU A 96 -0.40 -11.83 -9.18
N ALA A 97 -0.79 -12.96 -8.60
CA ALA A 97 -0.64 -13.29 -7.18
C ALA A 97 0.80 -13.10 -6.64
N ASN A 98 1.81 -13.48 -7.42
CA ASN A 98 3.22 -13.39 -7.08
C ASN A 98 3.85 -12.01 -7.32
N THR A 99 3.08 -11.02 -7.81
CA THR A 99 3.59 -9.66 -8.04
C THR A 99 4.11 -9.09 -6.73
N THR A 100 5.37 -8.66 -6.70
CA THR A 100 5.91 -7.89 -5.56
C THR A 100 5.19 -6.54 -5.49
N VAL A 101 4.63 -6.24 -4.34
CA VAL A 101 3.93 -4.98 -4.06
C VAL A 101 4.58 -4.25 -2.91
N TYR A 102 4.44 -2.93 -2.92
CA TYR A 102 4.93 -2.03 -1.90
C TYR A 102 3.76 -1.22 -1.36
N PHE A 103 3.54 -1.30 -0.05
CA PHE A 103 2.60 -0.45 0.66
C PHE A 103 3.37 0.74 1.23
N CYS A 104 3.25 1.89 0.56
CA CYS A 104 4.04 3.09 0.80
C CYS A 104 3.24 4.07 1.64
N MET A 105 3.61 4.22 2.91
CA MET A 105 2.95 5.14 3.84
C MET A 105 3.70 6.46 3.93
N ALA A 106 5.04 6.40 3.92
CA ALA A 106 5.93 7.55 3.95
C ALA A 106 7.30 7.17 3.38
N ARG A 107 8.19 8.15 3.19
CA ARG A 107 9.55 7.93 2.69
C ARG A 107 10.37 6.97 3.54
N ASP A 108 10.18 7.00 4.85
CA ASP A 108 10.83 6.11 5.82
C ASP A 108 9.99 4.87 6.13
N ASN A 109 8.77 4.76 5.60
CA ASN A 109 7.83 3.72 5.97
C ASN A 109 7.20 3.04 4.76
N VAL A 110 7.81 1.92 4.36
CA VAL A 110 7.38 1.07 3.25
C VAL A 110 7.39 -0.39 3.68
N ILE A 111 6.32 -1.12 3.35
CA ILE A 111 6.25 -2.57 3.53
C ILE A 111 6.29 -3.26 2.16
N GLU A 112 7.20 -4.21 1.98
CA GLU A 112 7.22 -5.11 0.83
C GLU A 112 6.47 -6.41 1.13
N THR A 113 5.69 -6.89 0.18
CA THR A 113 5.10 -8.24 0.21
C THR A 113 4.74 -8.70 -1.21
N THR A 114 4.00 -9.81 -1.36
CA THR A 114 3.37 -10.19 -2.63
C THR A 114 1.91 -9.76 -2.65
N PHE A 115 1.35 -9.54 -3.84
CA PHE A 115 -0.03 -9.11 -3.99
C PHE A 115 -1.02 -10.08 -3.33
N ASP A 116 -0.76 -11.39 -3.45
CA ASP A 116 -1.56 -12.43 -2.82
C ASP A 116 -1.55 -12.38 -1.28
N VAL A 117 -0.39 -12.10 -0.68
CA VAL A 117 -0.28 -11.90 0.77
C VAL A 117 -1.00 -10.62 1.20
N PHE A 118 -0.85 -9.52 0.42
CA PHE A 118 -1.61 -8.29 0.66
C PHE A 118 -3.11 -8.56 0.64
N LYS A 119 -3.64 -9.23 -0.39
CA LYS A 119 -5.08 -9.53 -0.53
C LYS A 119 -5.64 -10.29 0.66
N ARG A 120 -4.96 -11.35 1.12
CA ARG A 120 -5.42 -12.14 2.28
C ARG A 120 -5.40 -11.37 3.59
N ASN A 121 -4.48 -10.42 3.72
CA ASN A 121 -4.24 -9.69 4.97
C ASN A 121 -4.66 -8.22 4.85
N TRP A 122 -5.46 -7.87 3.85
CA TRP A 122 -5.69 -6.48 3.44
C TRP A 122 -6.31 -5.65 4.57
N GLN A 123 -7.19 -6.23 5.37
CA GLN A 123 -7.79 -5.55 6.54
C GLN A 123 -6.74 -5.05 7.52
N ASN A 124 -5.64 -5.80 7.72
CA ASN A 124 -4.53 -5.37 8.58
C ASN A 124 -3.81 -4.15 8.00
N PHE A 125 -3.64 -4.10 6.68
CA PHE A 125 -3.05 -2.95 6.00
C PHE A 125 -3.94 -1.71 6.05
N MET A 126 -5.26 -1.87 6.10
CA MET A 126 -6.19 -0.74 6.14
C MET A 126 -6.12 0.06 7.45
N PHE A 127 -5.65 -0.54 8.56
CA PHE A 127 -5.27 0.24 9.75
C PHE A 127 -4.13 1.24 9.52
N LEU A 128 -3.41 1.09 8.39
CA LEU A 128 -2.28 1.92 7.97
C LEU A 128 -2.61 2.73 6.72
N ALA A 129 -3.88 2.75 6.28
CA ALA A 129 -4.29 3.23 4.97
C ALA A 129 -4.07 4.72 4.73
N ASP A 130 -4.01 5.53 5.78
CA ASP A 130 -4.03 6.99 5.70
C ASP A 130 -3.02 7.57 4.67
N GLY A 131 -3.57 8.03 3.54
CA GLY A 131 -2.83 8.56 2.37
C GLY A 131 -1.96 7.54 1.60
N SER A 132 -1.86 6.30 2.07
CA SER A 132 -0.89 5.30 1.61
C SER A 132 -1.12 4.86 0.16
N LEU A 133 -0.03 4.45 -0.50
CA LEU A 133 -0.08 3.97 -1.89
C LEU A 133 0.31 2.50 -1.98
N LEU A 134 -0.50 1.70 -2.68
CA LEU A 134 -0.16 0.35 -3.08
C LEU A 134 0.42 0.35 -4.49
N VAL A 135 1.71 0.04 -4.59
CA VAL A 135 2.47 0.08 -5.85
C VAL A 135 2.98 -1.31 -6.24
N GLY A 136 2.70 -1.75 -7.46
CA GLY A 136 3.22 -3.00 -8.02
C GLY A 136 4.60 -2.80 -8.65
N LYS A 137 5.53 -3.73 -8.38
CA LYS A 137 6.84 -3.74 -9.05
C LYS A 137 6.66 -3.92 -10.56
N LYS A 138 7.18 -2.97 -11.36
CA LYS A 138 7.02 -2.93 -12.83
C LYS A 138 5.57 -2.85 -13.31
N ARG A 139 4.66 -2.32 -12.48
CA ARG A 139 3.28 -2.03 -12.85
C ARG A 139 3.05 -0.53 -12.83
N ASN A 140 2.21 -0.04 -13.73
CA ASN A 140 1.85 1.38 -13.82
C ASN A 140 0.62 1.70 -12.98
N SER A 141 -0.35 0.77 -12.90
CA SER A 141 -1.48 0.92 -12.00
C SER A 141 -1.02 1.08 -10.55
N VAL A 142 -1.78 1.86 -9.78
CA VAL A 142 -1.54 2.19 -8.38
C VAL A 142 -2.88 2.52 -7.73
N VAL A 143 -2.95 2.28 -6.42
CA VAL A 143 -4.13 2.63 -5.63
C VAL A 143 -3.66 3.47 -4.46
N GLN A 144 -4.29 4.62 -4.25
CA GLN A 144 -4.08 5.44 -3.07
C GLN A 144 -5.27 5.27 -2.13
N PHE A 145 -5.03 4.86 -0.89
CA PHE A 145 -6.06 4.78 0.14
C PHE A 145 -6.08 6.09 0.93
N LEU A 146 -7.27 6.67 1.13
CA LEU A 146 -7.47 7.93 1.82
C LEU A 146 -8.13 7.70 3.18
N GLU A 147 -7.87 8.61 4.13
CA GLU A 147 -8.54 8.63 5.45
C GLU A 147 -10.06 8.69 5.34
N SER A 148 -10.60 9.23 4.25
CA SER A 148 -12.04 9.34 3.98
C SER A 148 -12.75 8.01 3.67
N GLY A 149 -12.03 6.88 3.74
CA GLY A 149 -12.56 5.57 3.37
C GLY A 149 -12.64 5.33 1.86
N LYS A 150 -12.08 6.25 1.05
CA LYS A 150 -12.00 6.15 -0.41
C LYS A 150 -10.63 5.69 -0.88
N ALA A 151 -10.62 4.97 -2.00
CA ALA A 151 -9.41 4.56 -2.69
C ALA A 151 -9.44 5.16 -4.09
N LYS A 152 -8.44 5.96 -4.44
CA LYS A 152 -8.26 6.49 -5.79
C LYS A 152 -7.52 5.47 -6.65
N LEU A 153 -8.08 5.13 -7.80
CA LEU A 153 -7.48 4.24 -8.79
C LEU A 153 -6.69 5.09 -9.79
N GLY A 154 -5.39 4.85 -9.92
CA GLY A 154 -4.54 5.70 -10.76
C GLY A 154 -3.47 4.96 -11.52
N GLU A 155 -2.81 5.70 -12.42
CA GLU A 155 -1.69 5.22 -13.22
C GLU A 155 -0.48 6.13 -13.03
N LYS A 156 0.68 5.53 -12.76
CA LYS A 156 1.95 6.25 -12.78
C LYS A 156 2.31 6.64 -14.21
N PRO A 157 2.92 7.81 -14.41
CA PRO A 157 3.51 8.16 -15.70
C PRO A 157 4.47 7.06 -16.16
N SER A 158 4.36 6.65 -17.42
CA SER A 158 5.37 5.78 -18.02
C SER A 158 6.67 6.57 -18.13
N ALA A 159 7.76 6.00 -17.61
CA ALA A 159 9.10 6.57 -17.72
C ALA A 159 9.59 6.58 -19.17
#